data_AF-A0A9X3X9F1-F1
#
_entry.id   AF-A0A9X3X9F1-F1
#
_cell.length_a   1.000
_cell.length_b   1.000
_cell.length_c   1.000
_cell.angle_alpha   90.00
_cell.angle_beta   90.00
_cell.angle_gamma   90.00
#
_symmetry.space_group_name_H-M   'P 1'
#
loop_
_entity.id
_entity.type
_entity.pdbx_description
1 polymer ?
#
loop_
_entity_poly.entity_id
_entity_poly.type
_entity_poly.pdbx_seq_one_letter_code
_entity_poly.pdbx_strand_id
1 'polypeptide(L)'
;MTGVRRAGAPQSPFREPPKLELGPLSVGLHQAASRAMKRLPSGGRLVRQGPTRRIAHTQGALGCTGLVLAASAAFVALTTGWVPRSHAEVAMVMVTVVVAGACLAAVLLAFDYARPLPTCDAEPVGHAARIVAQRLSRLATCAAEDAARFGTRRINALRRALSAAADPALATWIPDDVRGRAELLLARAIVAQARPGWTRDAAVRAEVRRLLVRAAEHLDEPAVAEADLVRLDAAPLPPAEESAGARGREPLRRRLRQRFARDPHAAADEHAAEEEAQSEEMHPRARRRRERRADVLP
;
A
#
# COMPACT_ATOMS: atom_id res chain seq x y z
N MET A 1 42.68 21.85 47.76
CA MET A 1 42.31 21.76 46.33
C MET A 1 42.47 20.28 45.96
N THR A 2 41.41 19.49 45.74
CA THR A 2 40.51 19.55 44.58
C THR A 2 39.19 18.86 44.94
N GLY A 3 38.09 19.47 44.51
CA GLY A 3 36.74 19.03 44.80
C GLY A 3 36.30 17.86 43.92
N VAL A 4 35.70 16.88 44.59
CA VAL A 4 34.87 15.80 44.07
C VAL A 4 33.77 16.34 43.14
N ARG A 5 33.71 15.87 41.89
CA ARG A 5 32.49 15.99 41.07
C ARG A 5 31.69 14.69 41.18
N ARG A 6 30.51 14.83 41.77
CA ARG A 6 29.54 13.80 42.12
C ARG A 6 28.97 13.07 40.91
N ALA A 7 28.69 11.79 41.19
CA ALA A 7 27.60 10.94 40.71
C ALA A 7 26.51 11.62 39.86
N GLY A 8 26.13 10.91 38.79
CA GLY A 8 25.02 11.23 37.91
C GLY A 8 23.77 11.68 38.68
N ALA A 9 23.24 12.83 38.28
CA ALA A 9 22.00 13.35 38.82
C ALA A 9 20.86 12.36 38.54
N PRO A 10 20.07 11.96 39.54
CA PRO A 10 18.84 11.22 39.31
C PRO A 10 17.88 12.10 38.49
N GLN A 11 17.50 11.62 37.30
CA GLN A 11 16.47 12.28 36.50
C GLN A 11 15.16 12.25 37.29
N SER A 12 14.60 13.43 37.54
CA SER A 12 13.33 13.61 38.27
C SER A 12 12.22 12.72 37.67
N PRO A 13 11.49 11.95 38.50
CA PRO A 13 10.40 11.06 38.05
C PRO A 13 9.16 11.82 37.52
N PHE A 14 9.14 13.15 37.62
CA PHE A 14 8.03 14.01 37.21
C PHE A 14 8.24 14.70 35.86
N ARG A 15 9.34 14.43 35.14
CA ARG A 15 9.48 14.91 33.76
C ARG A 15 8.66 14.01 32.84
N GLU A 16 7.65 14.59 32.19
CA GLU A 16 7.00 13.93 31.05
C GLU A 16 8.09 13.49 30.06
N PRO A 17 8.08 12.22 29.61
CA PRO A 17 9.10 11.75 28.69
C PRO A 17 9.03 12.57 27.40
N PRO A 18 10.17 12.96 26.82
CA PRO A 18 10.18 13.74 25.59
C PRO A 18 9.40 12.99 24.50
N LYS A 19 8.58 13.72 23.76
CA LYS A 19 7.80 13.17 22.65
C LYS A 19 8.79 12.68 21.58
N LEU A 20 8.74 11.38 21.25
CA LEU A 20 9.49 10.86 20.11
C LEU A 20 8.89 11.47 18.84
N GLU A 21 9.67 12.31 18.17
CA GLU A 21 9.32 12.91 16.88
C GLU A 21 10.00 12.10 15.75
N LEU A 22 9.23 11.81 14.72
CA LEU A 22 9.75 11.25 13.47
C LEU A 22 10.13 12.38 12.52
N GLY A 23 10.66 12.05 11.33
CA GLY A 23 10.96 13.06 10.31
C GLY A 23 9.77 13.96 9.92
N PRO A 24 10.01 14.99 9.10
CA PRO A 24 9.00 15.99 8.76
C PRO A 24 7.82 15.39 7.96
N LEU A 25 6.66 16.03 8.00
CA LEU A 25 5.49 15.62 7.21
C LEU A 25 5.67 15.90 5.69
N SER A 26 6.66 16.70 5.30
CA SER A 26 7.02 16.94 3.89
C SER A 26 7.79 15.76 3.29
N VAL A 27 7.06 14.71 2.88
CA VAL A 27 7.64 13.46 2.33
C VAL A 27 7.74 13.44 0.79
N GLY A 28 7.47 14.56 0.12
CA GLY A 28 7.46 14.67 -1.35
C GLY A 28 6.28 13.98 -2.05
N LEU A 29 5.25 13.58 -1.31
CA LEU A 29 4.06 12.90 -1.86
C LEU A 29 3.34 13.74 -2.92
N HIS A 30 3.32 15.07 -2.79
CA HIS A 30 2.71 15.96 -3.78
C HIS A 30 3.39 15.83 -5.16
N GLN A 31 4.73 15.88 -5.22
CA GLN A 31 5.44 15.75 -6.50
C GLN A 31 5.29 14.34 -7.08
N ALA A 32 5.34 13.30 -6.24
CA ALA A 32 5.15 11.91 -6.69
C ALA A 32 3.75 11.69 -7.27
N ALA A 33 2.70 12.11 -6.56
CA ALA A 33 1.31 12.01 -7.03
C ALA A 33 1.09 12.83 -8.32
N SER A 34 1.65 14.03 -8.41
CA SER A 34 1.56 14.87 -9.62
C SER A 34 2.24 14.25 -10.83
N ARG A 35 3.39 13.59 -10.65
CA ARG A 35 4.07 12.83 -11.72
C ARG A 35 3.25 11.60 -12.13
N ALA A 36 2.69 10.87 -11.16
CA ALA A 36 1.85 9.70 -11.42
C ALA A 36 0.60 10.07 -12.22
N MET A 37 -0.09 11.17 -11.87
CA MET A 37 -1.29 11.61 -12.57
C MET A 37 -1.08 11.88 -14.07
N LYS A 38 0.10 12.39 -14.45
CA LYS A 38 0.46 12.63 -15.86
C LYS A 38 0.62 11.33 -16.67
N ARG A 39 0.85 10.20 -16.00
CA ARG A 39 1.02 8.88 -16.62
C ARG A 39 -0.27 8.06 -16.65
N LEU A 40 -1.35 8.54 -16.02
CA LEU A 40 -2.60 7.81 -15.95
C LEU A 40 -3.36 7.84 -17.29
N PRO A 41 -3.96 6.71 -17.72
CA PRO A 41 -4.66 6.62 -18.99
C PRO A 41 -5.87 7.56 -19.03
N SER A 42 -6.01 8.33 -20.11
CA SER A 42 -7.10 9.29 -20.32
C SER A 42 -8.19 8.78 -21.28
N GLY A 43 -8.01 7.61 -21.90
CA GLY A 43 -8.97 6.97 -22.80
C GLY A 43 -8.45 5.63 -23.34
N GLY A 44 -9.29 4.94 -24.13
CA GLY A 44 -8.97 3.64 -24.76
C GLY A 44 -9.41 2.42 -23.94
N ARG A 45 -8.94 1.23 -24.33
CA ARG A 45 -9.16 -0.02 -23.59
C ARG A 45 -7.89 -0.40 -22.83
N LEU A 46 -8.02 -0.70 -21.55
CA LEU A 46 -6.93 -1.23 -20.74
C LEU A 46 -7.03 -2.74 -20.72
N VAL A 47 -5.88 -3.35 -20.94
CA VAL A 47 -5.68 -4.75 -20.62
C VAL A 47 -5.65 -4.85 -19.10
N ARG A 48 -6.69 -5.44 -18.48
CA ARG A 48 -6.67 -5.69 -17.05
C ARG A 48 -5.58 -6.72 -16.80
N GLN A 49 -4.43 -6.28 -16.30
CA GLN A 49 -3.44 -7.19 -15.75
C GLN A 49 -4.14 -7.88 -14.58
N GLY A 50 -4.50 -9.16 -14.78
CA GLY A 50 -5.05 -9.97 -13.71
C GLY A 50 -4.07 -10.01 -12.53
N PRO A 51 -4.54 -10.36 -11.31
CA PRO A 51 -3.61 -10.59 -10.21
C PRO A 51 -2.52 -11.52 -10.72
N THR A 52 -1.26 -11.11 -10.59
CA THR A 52 -0.07 -11.91 -10.91
C THR A 52 -0.05 -13.10 -9.97
N ARG A 53 -0.92 -14.06 -10.26
CA ARG A 53 -1.06 -15.30 -9.53
C ARG A 53 0.24 -16.02 -9.83
N ARG A 54 1.09 -16.13 -8.81
CA ARG A 54 2.30 -16.97 -8.76
C ARG A 54 1.92 -18.43 -9.02
N ILE A 55 1.48 -18.76 -10.23
CA ILE A 55 1.24 -20.14 -10.70
C ILE A 55 2.46 -20.64 -11.50
N ALA A 56 3.57 -19.89 -11.50
CA ALA A 56 4.77 -20.29 -12.22
C ALA A 56 5.50 -21.50 -11.61
N HIS A 57 5.35 -21.76 -10.30
CA HIS A 57 6.23 -22.72 -9.62
C HIS A 57 5.86 -24.20 -9.79
N THR A 58 4.58 -24.54 -9.93
CA THR A 58 4.16 -25.94 -10.09
C THR A 58 4.16 -26.41 -11.54
N GLN A 59 3.81 -25.54 -12.48
CA GLN A 59 3.81 -25.86 -13.92
C GLN A 59 5.22 -25.81 -14.54
N GLY A 60 6.09 -24.91 -14.09
CA GLY A 60 7.50 -24.89 -14.50
C GLY A 60 8.28 -26.13 -14.04
N ALA A 61 7.93 -26.68 -12.88
CA ALA A 61 8.54 -27.91 -12.34
C ALA A 61 8.20 -29.16 -13.18
N LEU A 62 6.98 -29.23 -13.73
CA LEU A 62 6.55 -30.33 -14.62
C LEU A 62 7.21 -30.25 -16.00
N GLY A 63 7.43 -29.05 -16.54
CA GLY A 63 8.18 -28.86 -17.79
C GLY A 63 9.66 -29.22 -17.66
N CYS A 64 10.30 -28.82 -16.55
CA CYS A 64 11.71 -29.14 -16.30
C CYS A 64 11.96 -30.63 -16.07
N THR A 65 11.04 -31.34 -15.39
CA THR A 65 11.17 -32.79 -15.15
C THR A 65 11.10 -33.60 -16.45
N GLY A 66 10.23 -33.24 -17.40
CA GLY A 66 10.17 -33.88 -18.72
C GLY A 66 11.45 -33.69 -19.56
N LEU A 67 12.02 -32.48 -19.53
CA LEU A 67 13.28 -32.16 -20.21
C LEU A 67 14.47 -32.89 -19.60
N VAL A 68 14.53 -32.97 -18.27
CA VAL A 68 15.58 -33.72 -17.56
C VAL A 68 15.49 -35.21 -17.86
N LEU A 69 14.28 -35.79 -17.92
CA LEU A 69 14.08 -37.20 -18.29
C LEU A 69 14.53 -37.51 -19.73
N ALA A 70 14.20 -36.64 -20.69
CA ALA A 70 14.63 -36.81 -22.07
C ALA A 70 16.15 -36.66 -22.23
N ALA A 71 16.75 -35.65 -21.57
CA ALA A 71 18.19 -35.42 -21.59
C ALA A 71 18.98 -36.55 -20.91
N SER A 72 18.49 -37.07 -19.79
CA SER A 72 19.14 -38.20 -19.10
C SER A 72 19.02 -39.51 -19.89
N ALA A 73 17.88 -39.79 -20.54
CA ALA A 73 17.74 -40.94 -21.44
C ALA A 73 18.69 -40.84 -22.65
N ALA A 74 18.80 -39.66 -23.27
CA ALA A 74 19.72 -39.43 -24.38
C ALA A 74 21.19 -39.54 -23.96
N PHE A 75 21.53 -39.00 -22.78
CA PHE A 75 22.88 -39.08 -22.21
C PHE A 75 23.28 -40.52 -21.87
N VAL A 76 22.37 -41.32 -21.29
CA VAL A 76 22.60 -42.75 -21.02
C VAL A 76 22.78 -43.52 -22.33
N ALA A 77 21.96 -43.26 -23.36
CA ALA A 77 22.12 -43.90 -24.66
C ALA A 77 23.46 -43.58 -25.34
N LEU A 78 23.90 -42.31 -25.27
CA LEU A 78 25.19 -41.85 -25.81
C LEU A 78 26.40 -42.42 -25.05
N THR A 79 26.32 -42.46 -23.71
CA THR A 79 27.46 -42.90 -22.87
C THR A 79 27.61 -44.41 -22.78
N THR A 80 26.53 -45.17 -22.98
CA THR A 80 26.57 -46.64 -22.94
C THR A 80 26.79 -47.29 -24.30
N GLY A 81 26.90 -46.50 -25.38
CA GLY A 81 27.08 -47.02 -26.73
C GLY A 81 25.91 -47.90 -27.16
N TRP A 82 24.70 -47.48 -26.84
CA TRP A 82 23.51 -48.32 -26.96
C TRP A 82 23.29 -48.80 -28.41
N VAL A 83 23.27 -50.12 -28.59
CA VAL A 83 22.90 -50.80 -29.84
C VAL A 83 21.60 -51.55 -29.58
N PRO A 84 20.48 -51.17 -30.22
CA PRO A 84 19.19 -51.80 -29.98
C PRO A 84 19.26 -53.28 -30.34
N ARG A 85 18.88 -54.16 -29.41
CA ARG A 85 18.91 -55.62 -29.61
C ARG A 85 17.61 -56.13 -30.23
N SER A 86 16.56 -55.32 -30.24
CA SER A 86 15.27 -55.67 -30.83
C SER A 86 14.50 -54.44 -31.33
N HIS A 87 13.60 -54.66 -32.29
CA HIS A 87 12.67 -53.63 -32.76
C HIS A 87 11.73 -53.13 -31.65
N ALA A 88 11.45 -53.96 -30.63
CA ALA A 88 10.62 -53.60 -29.49
C ALA A 88 11.28 -52.52 -28.61
N GLU A 89 12.59 -52.58 -28.41
CA GLU A 89 13.33 -51.57 -27.67
C GLU A 89 13.33 -50.21 -28.38
N VAL A 90 13.50 -50.22 -29.71
CA VAL A 90 13.41 -49.00 -30.54
C VAL A 90 12.02 -48.39 -30.46
N ALA A 91 10.97 -49.22 -30.54
CA ALA A 91 9.58 -48.77 -30.41
C ALA A 91 9.32 -48.12 -29.05
N MET A 92 9.83 -48.71 -27.96
CA MET A 92 9.68 -48.17 -26.61
C MET A 92 10.32 -46.78 -26.48
N VAL A 93 11.57 -46.62 -26.94
CA VAL A 93 12.28 -45.33 -26.91
C VAL A 93 11.52 -44.27 -27.71
N MET A 94 11.07 -44.62 -28.92
CA MET A 94 10.28 -43.72 -29.76
C MET A 94 8.98 -43.27 -29.07
N VAL A 95 8.26 -44.19 -28.42
CA VAL A 95 7.05 -43.85 -27.65
C VAL A 95 7.36 -42.87 -26.52
N THR A 96 8.43 -43.10 -25.74
CA THR A 96 8.84 -42.17 -24.67
C THR A 96 9.18 -40.78 -25.20
N VAL A 97 9.90 -40.67 -26.32
CA VAL A 97 10.24 -39.37 -26.93
C VAL A 97 8.99 -38.65 -27.41
N VAL A 98 8.05 -39.37 -28.05
CA VAL A 98 6.78 -38.81 -28.52
C VAL A 98 5.92 -38.35 -27.36
N VAL A 99 5.80 -39.14 -26.29
CA VAL A 99 5.03 -38.78 -25.09
C VAL A 99 5.66 -37.56 -24.38
N ALA A 100 6.99 -37.53 -24.24
CA ALA A 100 7.70 -36.39 -23.66
C ALA A 100 7.50 -35.12 -24.50
N GLY A 101 7.60 -35.23 -25.83
CA GLY A 101 7.33 -34.13 -26.76
C GLY A 101 5.89 -33.65 -26.70
N ALA A 102 4.92 -34.56 -26.61
CA ALA A 102 3.50 -34.21 -26.47
C ALA A 102 3.20 -33.53 -25.13
N CYS A 103 3.81 -33.99 -24.03
CA CYS A 103 3.70 -33.33 -22.73
C CYS A 103 4.30 -31.92 -22.75
N LEU A 104 5.48 -31.74 -23.38
CA LEU A 104 6.08 -30.42 -23.54
C LEU A 104 5.21 -29.51 -24.40
N ALA A 105 4.70 -30.01 -25.54
CA ALA A 105 3.82 -29.27 -26.42
C ALA A 105 2.51 -28.88 -25.73
N ALA A 106 1.92 -29.75 -24.90
CA ALA A 106 0.72 -29.44 -24.11
C ALA A 106 0.99 -28.35 -23.06
N VAL A 107 2.17 -28.36 -22.43
CA VAL A 107 2.59 -27.30 -21.49
C VAL A 107 2.79 -25.98 -22.23
N LEU A 108 3.47 -25.99 -23.38
CA LEU A 108 3.65 -24.79 -24.22
C LEU A 108 2.32 -24.26 -24.74
N LEU A 109 1.43 -25.12 -25.23
CA LEU A 109 0.07 -24.74 -25.64
C LEU A 109 -0.76 -24.18 -24.49
N ALA A 110 -0.57 -24.66 -23.26
CA ALA A 110 -1.24 -24.09 -22.09
C ALA A 110 -0.69 -22.70 -21.71
N PHE A 111 0.58 -22.42 -21.99
CA PHE A 111 1.18 -21.09 -21.87
C PHE A 111 0.79 -20.16 -23.04
N ASP A 112 0.73 -20.69 -24.25
CA ASP A 112 0.37 -19.99 -25.49
C ASP A 112 -1.14 -19.78 -25.64
N TYR A 113 -1.96 -20.52 -24.89
CA TYR A 113 -3.33 -20.11 -24.55
C TYR A 113 -3.26 -18.87 -23.63
N ALA A 114 -2.71 -17.79 -24.18
CA ALA A 114 -2.87 -16.44 -23.75
C ALA A 114 -4.37 -16.18 -23.70
N ARG A 115 -4.98 -16.46 -22.53
CA ARG A 115 -6.36 -16.09 -22.26
C ARG A 115 -6.48 -14.63 -22.67
N PRO A 116 -7.47 -14.25 -23.51
CA PRO A 116 -7.71 -12.85 -23.81
C PRO A 116 -7.85 -12.14 -22.48
N LEU A 117 -6.84 -11.33 -22.15
CA LEU A 117 -6.80 -10.61 -20.89
C LEU A 117 -8.06 -9.73 -20.88
N PRO A 118 -8.91 -9.84 -19.85
CA PRO A 118 -10.18 -9.13 -19.83
C PRO A 118 -9.90 -7.64 -20.01
N THR A 119 -10.37 -7.06 -21.12
CA THR A 119 -10.18 -5.63 -21.38
C THR A 119 -11.29 -4.86 -20.66
N CYS A 120 -10.93 -3.84 -19.90
CA CYS A 120 -11.88 -2.88 -19.36
C CYS A 120 -11.70 -1.51 -20.02
N ASP A 121 -12.74 -0.69 -19.99
CA ASP A 121 -12.64 0.69 -20.43
C ASP A 121 -11.65 1.45 -19.53
N ALA A 122 -10.71 2.16 -20.16
CA ALA A 122 -9.62 2.82 -19.46
C ALA A 122 -10.08 4.00 -18.62
N GLU A 123 -11.12 4.66 -19.09
CA GLU A 123 -11.61 5.93 -18.60
C GLU A 123 -12.08 5.88 -17.14
N PRO A 124 -12.96 4.94 -16.71
CA PRO A 124 -13.40 4.90 -15.31
C PRO A 124 -12.26 4.58 -14.35
N VAL A 125 -11.35 3.68 -14.72
CA VAL A 125 -10.21 3.28 -13.88
C VAL A 125 -9.20 4.42 -13.77
N GLY A 126 -8.86 5.07 -14.90
CA GLY A 126 -7.99 6.23 -14.93
C GLY A 126 -8.57 7.42 -14.18
N HIS A 127 -9.89 7.65 -14.28
CA HIS A 127 -10.59 8.70 -13.53
C HIS A 127 -10.55 8.43 -12.02
N ALA A 128 -10.87 7.21 -11.58
CA ALA A 128 -10.81 6.83 -10.17
C ALA A 128 -9.38 6.95 -9.60
N ALA A 129 -8.36 6.47 -10.34
CA ALA A 129 -6.96 6.60 -9.95
C ALA A 129 -6.54 8.08 -9.84
N ARG A 130 -7.00 8.96 -10.74
CA ARG A 130 -6.76 10.41 -10.65
C ARG A 130 -7.40 11.00 -9.40
N ILE A 131 -8.64 10.66 -9.08
CA ILE A 131 -9.31 11.17 -7.87
C ILE A 131 -8.50 10.80 -6.63
N VAL A 132 -8.05 9.54 -6.53
CA VAL A 132 -7.24 9.07 -5.40
C VAL A 132 -5.90 9.81 -5.33
N ALA A 133 -5.18 9.92 -6.45
CA ALA A 133 -3.89 10.64 -6.51
C ALA A 133 -4.04 12.14 -6.19
N GLN A 134 -5.10 12.79 -6.69
CA GLN A 134 -5.43 14.18 -6.36
C GLN A 134 -5.70 14.34 -4.87
N ARG A 135 -6.45 13.41 -4.27
CA ARG A 135 -6.76 13.45 -2.83
C ARG A 135 -5.50 13.28 -1.98
N LEU A 136 -4.62 12.34 -2.34
CA LEU A 136 -3.31 12.16 -1.69
C LEU A 136 -2.44 13.41 -1.82
N SER A 137 -2.40 14.01 -3.02
CA SER A 137 -1.66 15.24 -3.29
C SER A 137 -2.16 16.41 -2.43
N ARG A 138 -3.48 16.62 -2.34
CA ARG A 138 -4.08 17.67 -1.49
C ARG A 138 -3.75 17.46 0.00
N LEU A 139 -3.86 16.22 0.48
CA LEU A 139 -3.51 15.88 1.86
C LEU A 139 -2.02 16.12 2.14
N ALA A 140 -1.14 15.81 1.19
CA ALA A 140 0.28 16.09 1.30
C ALA A 140 0.55 17.60 1.40
N THR A 141 -0.09 18.41 0.55
CA THR A 141 0.02 19.87 0.59
C THR A 141 -0.45 20.43 1.93
N CYS A 142 -1.63 19.99 2.42
CA CYS A 142 -2.11 20.42 3.74
C CYS A 142 -1.16 20.03 4.88
N ALA A 143 -0.48 18.88 4.79
CA ALA A 143 0.48 18.45 5.80
C ALA A 143 1.79 19.26 5.75
N ALA A 144 2.20 19.69 4.56
CA ALA A 144 3.39 20.52 4.37
C ALA A 144 3.17 21.99 4.79
N GLU A 145 1.98 22.55 4.49
CA GLU A 145 1.65 23.94 4.80
C GLU A 145 1.28 24.15 6.27
N ASP A 146 0.57 23.21 6.88
CA ASP A 146 0.07 23.34 8.24
C ASP A 146 0.16 22.00 9.00
N ALA A 147 1.40 21.64 9.32
CA ALA A 147 1.72 20.41 10.03
C ALA A 147 1.04 20.32 11.40
N ALA A 148 0.94 21.45 12.12
CA ALA A 148 0.31 21.53 13.44
C ALA A 148 -1.19 21.22 13.38
N ARG A 149 -1.89 21.65 12.31
CA ARG A 149 -3.33 21.40 12.13
C ARG A 149 -3.64 20.12 11.33
N PHE A 150 -2.66 19.26 11.05
CA PHE A 150 -2.92 17.96 10.43
C PHE A 150 -3.56 16.97 11.42
N GLY A 151 -4.82 17.23 11.78
CA GLY A 151 -5.54 16.51 12.83
C GLY A 151 -6.17 15.19 12.39
N THR A 152 -6.92 14.58 13.31
CA THR A 152 -7.56 13.26 13.17
C THR A 152 -8.43 13.11 11.93
N ARG A 153 -9.18 14.16 11.53
CA ARG A 153 -10.00 14.14 10.31
C ARG A 153 -9.17 13.89 9.05
N ARG A 154 -8.00 14.54 8.95
CA ARG A 154 -7.09 14.41 7.80
C ARG A 154 -6.34 13.08 7.83
N ILE A 155 -5.97 12.59 9.01
CA ILE A 155 -5.42 11.23 9.19
C ILE A 155 -6.41 10.18 8.68
N ASN A 156 -7.69 10.27 9.05
CA ASN A 156 -8.72 9.35 8.56
C ASN A 156 -8.98 9.49 7.05
N ALA A 157 -8.91 10.70 6.50
CA ALA A 157 -8.97 10.91 5.06
C ALA A 157 -7.77 10.26 4.34
N LEU A 158 -6.57 10.33 4.92
CA LEU A 158 -5.36 9.67 4.40
C LEU A 158 -5.48 8.14 4.46
N ARG A 159 -5.96 7.59 5.57
CA ARG A 159 -6.27 6.15 5.69
C ARG A 159 -7.23 5.67 4.61
N ARG A 160 -8.32 6.43 4.36
CA ARG A 160 -9.29 6.12 3.30
C ARG A 160 -8.69 6.24 1.89
N ALA A 161 -7.84 7.24 1.66
CA ALA A 161 -7.15 7.39 0.39
C ALA A 161 -6.15 6.25 0.14
N LEU A 162 -5.42 5.82 1.17
CA LEU A 162 -4.53 4.66 1.11
C LEU A 162 -5.30 3.35 0.88
N SER A 163 -6.44 3.15 1.55
CA SER A 163 -7.27 1.96 1.32
C SER A 163 -7.83 1.92 -0.10
N ALA A 164 -8.24 3.07 -0.65
CA ALA A 164 -8.66 3.17 -2.04
C ALA A 164 -7.48 2.92 -3.01
N ALA A 165 -6.28 3.43 -2.69
CA ALA A 165 -5.09 3.20 -3.49
C ALA A 165 -4.61 1.73 -3.48
N ALA A 166 -5.00 0.96 -2.46
CA ALA A 166 -4.73 -0.47 -2.34
C ALA A 166 -5.81 -1.36 -2.98
N ASP A 167 -6.90 -0.78 -3.52
CA ASP A 167 -7.90 -1.53 -4.29
C ASP A 167 -7.19 -2.24 -5.46
N PRO A 168 -7.29 -3.58 -5.59
CA PRO A 168 -6.68 -4.33 -6.68
C PRO A 168 -6.96 -3.77 -8.08
N ALA A 169 -8.12 -3.13 -8.30
CA ALA A 169 -8.47 -2.52 -9.57
C ALA A 169 -7.65 -1.25 -9.87
N LEU A 170 -7.30 -0.48 -8.84
CA LEU A 170 -6.49 0.74 -8.94
C LEU A 170 -5.00 0.45 -8.70
N ALA A 171 -4.69 -0.71 -8.12
CA ALA A 171 -3.40 -0.94 -7.51
C ALA A 171 -2.25 -0.91 -8.53
N THR A 172 -2.50 -1.43 -9.72
CA THR A 172 -1.56 -1.45 -10.84
C THR A 172 -1.31 -0.08 -11.46
N TRP A 173 -2.16 0.92 -11.20
CA TRP A 173 -2.09 2.26 -11.83
C TRP A 173 -1.47 3.33 -10.92
N ILE A 174 -1.45 3.10 -9.61
CA ILE A 174 -0.82 4.00 -8.64
C ILE A 174 0.58 3.44 -8.34
N PRO A 175 1.66 4.17 -8.67
CA PRO A 175 3.02 3.71 -8.42
C PRO A 175 3.28 3.42 -6.95
N ASP A 176 4.10 2.42 -6.65
CA ASP A 176 4.44 2.05 -5.28
C ASP A 176 5.11 3.20 -4.52
N ASP A 177 5.98 4.01 -5.16
CA ASP A 177 6.55 5.21 -4.51
C ASP A 177 5.48 6.18 -3.99
N VAL A 178 4.35 6.33 -4.69
CA VAL A 178 3.23 7.17 -4.22
C VAL A 178 2.57 6.56 -2.98
N ARG A 179 2.41 5.23 -2.94
CA ARG A 179 1.91 4.52 -1.76
C ARG A 179 2.88 4.64 -0.59
N GLY A 180 4.16 4.34 -0.82
CA GLY A 180 5.19 4.38 0.21
C GLY A 180 5.31 5.75 0.85
N ARG A 181 5.28 6.82 0.05
CA ARG A 181 5.24 8.20 0.58
C ARG A 181 3.97 8.49 1.37
N ALA A 182 2.82 7.99 0.95
CA ALA A 182 1.56 8.16 1.69
C ALA A 182 1.53 7.37 3.01
N GLU A 183 2.11 6.16 3.04
CA GLU A 183 2.28 5.35 4.25
C GLU A 183 3.25 6.02 5.23
N LEU A 184 4.37 6.56 4.74
CA LEU A 184 5.32 7.33 5.53
C LEU A 184 4.67 8.60 6.12
N LEU A 185 3.91 9.34 5.32
CA LEU A 185 3.15 10.50 5.79
C LEU A 185 2.17 10.10 6.89
N LEU A 186 1.44 8.99 6.72
CA LEU A 186 0.47 8.52 7.69
C LEU A 186 1.15 8.15 9.02
N ALA A 187 2.26 7.43 8.97
CA ALA A 187 3.05 7.07 10.14
C ALA A 187 3.48 8.33 10.93
N ARG A 188 4.08 9.29 10.24
CA ARG A 188 4.55 10.55 10.85
C ARG A 188 3.39 11.41 11.37
N ALA A 189 2.26 11.45 10.67
CA ALA A 189 1.07 12.19 11.09
C ALA A 189 0.43 11.59 12.36
N ILE A 190 0.39 10.26 12.49
CA ILE A 190 -0.09 9.58 13.71
C ILE A 190 0.78 9.97 14.89
N VAL A 191 2.11 9.90 14.75
CA VAL A 191 3.07 10.29 15.79
C VAL A 191 2.94 11.77 16.15
N ALA A 192 2.83 12.65 15.15
CA ALA A 192 2.68 14.09 15.36
C ALA A 192 1.43 14.44 16.18
N GLN A 193 0.34 13.66 16.05
CA GLN A 193 -0.89 13.86 16.82
C GLN A 193 -0.99 13.01 18.08
N ALA A 194 -0.04 12.10 18.32
CA ALA A 194 -0.04 11.27 19.50
C ALA A 194 0.38 12.04 20.75
N ARG A 195 -0.08 11.57 21.92
CA ARG A 195 0.27 12.13 23.23
C ARG A 195 1.75 11.87 23.56
N PRO A 196 2.39 12.70 24.41
CA PRO A 196 3.69 12.35 24.99
C PRO A 196 3.66 10.93 25.58
N GLY A 197 4.71 10.14 25.34
CA GLY A 197 4.78 8.74 25.78
C GLY A 197 3.99 7.72 24.95
N TRP A 198 3.49 8.08 23.76
CA TRP A 198 2.77 7.17 22.86
C TRP A 198 3.52 5.87 22.52
N THR A 199 4.86 5.87 22.62
CA THR A 199 5.70 4.69 22.37
C THR A 199 5.46 3.54 23.36
N ARG A 200 4.79 3.81 24.49
CA ARG A 200 4.31 2.79 25.44
C ARG A 200 2.98 2.16 25.02
N ASP A 201 2.21 2.83 24.17
CA ASP A 201 0.99 2.25 23.59
C ASP A 201 1.40 1.25 22.51
N ALA A 202 1.30 -0.04 22.86
CA ALA A 202 1.67 -1.14 21.96
C ALA A 202 0.87 -1.13 20.66
N ALA A 203 -0.39 -0.67 20.66
CA ALA A 203 -1.23 -0.64 19.46
C ALA A 203 -0.77 0.46 18.51
N VAL A 204 -0.55 1.67 19.01
CA VAL A 204 -0.05 2.79 18.19
C VAL A 204 1.36 2.51 17.70
N ARG A 205 2.23 1.95 18.55
CA ARG A 205 3.59 1.53 18.15
C ARG A 205 3.57 0.48 17.04
N ALA A 206 2.72 -0.53 17.16
CA ALA A 206 2.59 -1.57 16.14
C ALA A 206 2.03 -1.02 14.82
N GLU A 207 1.05 -0.10 14.87
CA GLU A 207 0.50 0.56 13.68
C GLU A 207 1.58 1.38 12.96
N VAL A 208 2.31 2.23 13.69
CA VAL A 208 3.38 3.07 13.13
C VAL A 208 4.50 2.20 12.57
N ARG A 209 4.94 1.16 13.30
CA ARG A 209 5.97 0.23 12.80
C ARG A 209 5.53 -0.45 11.50
N ARG A 210 4.30 -0.95 11.44
CA ARG A 210 3.76 -1.60 10.23
C ARG A 210 3.74 -0.64 9.04
N LEU A 211 3.34 0.61 9.24
CA LEU A 211 3.31 1.61 8.19
C LEU A 211 4.72 1.95 7.68
N LEU A 212 5.70 2.09 8.58
CA LEU A 212 7.08 2.38 8.21
C LEU A 212 7.74 1.20 7.48
N VAL A 213 7.45 -0.04 7.85
CA VAL A 213 7.92 -1.23 7.11
C VAL A 213 7.36 -1.23 5.69
N ARG A 214 6.04 -1.03 5.51
CA ARG A 214 5.44 -0.96 4.17
C ARG A 214 5.97 0.22 3.37
N ALA A 215 6.19 1.37 4.01
CA ALA A 215 6.79 2.51 3.36
C ALA A 215 8.21 2.18 2.85
N ALA A 216 9.03 1.50 3.65
CA ALA A 216 10.36 1.06 3.22
C ALA A 216 10.31 0.06 2.05
N GLU A 217 9.30 -0.80 1.98
CA GLU A 217 9.09 -1.73 0.87
C GLU A 217 8.68 -1.03 -0.44
N HIS A 218 7.93 0.06 -0.35
CA HIS A 218 7.34 0.73 -1.51
C HIS A 218 8.08 1.99 -1.98
N LEU A 219 8.95 2.59 -1.16
CA LEU A 219 9.68 3.82 -1.48
C LEU A 219 10.87 3.55 -2.42
N ASP A 220 11.09 4.46 -3.37
CA ASP A 220 12.32 4.47 -4.17
C ASP A 220 13.56 4.74 -3.31
N GLU A 221 13.41 5.54 -2.24
CA GLU A 221 14.45 5.86 -1.24
C GLU A 221 14.06 5.29 0.14
N PRO A 222 14.33 4.00 0.42
CA PRO A 222 13.89 3.33 1.63
C PRO A 222 14.56 3.88 2.91
N ALA A 223 15.76 4.43 2.78
CA ALA A 223 16.57 4.95 3.89
C ALA A 223 15.82 5.96 4.79
N VAL A 224 14.87 6.72 4.23
CA VAL A 224 14.09 7.70 4.99
C VAL A 224 13.09 7.03 5.95
N ALA A 225 12.48 5.93 5.53
CA ALA A 225 11.58 5.15 6.38
C ALA A 225 12.37 4.26 7.37
N GLU A 226 13.50 3.71 6.93
CA GLU A 226 14.42 2.94 7.78
C GLU A 226 14.99 3.79 8.92
N ALA A 227 15.35 5.05 8.66
CA ALA A 227 15.81 5.97 9.71
C ALA A 227 14.74 6.18 10.80
N ASP A 228 13.46 6.28 10.40
CA ASP A 228 12.35 6.39 11.35
C ASP A 228 12.07 5.06 12.08
N LEU A 229 12.28 3.91 11.44
CA LEU A 229 12.22 2.59 12.09
C LEU A 229 13.31 2.43 13.15
N VAL A 230 14.56 2.82 12.83
CA VAL A 230 15.68 2.78 13.78
C VAL A 230 15.40 3.65 15.00
N ARG A 231 14.85 4.86 14.80
CA ARG A 231 14.42 5.73 15.91
C ARG A 231 13.31 5.09 16.75
N LEU A 232 12.33 4.46 16.10
CA LEU A 232 11.24 3.77 16.79
C LEU A 232 11.73 2.57 17.59
N ASP A 233 12.70 1.82 17.06
CA ASP A 233 13.23 0.61 17.69
C ASP A 233 14.19 0.94 18.84
N ALA A 234 14.90 2.06 18.77
CA ALA A 234 15.68 2.60 19.88
C ALA A 234 14.81 3.13 21.04
N ALA A 235 13.51 3.37 20.83
CA ALA A 235 12.63 3.89 21.87
C ALA A 235 12.30 2.82 22.93
N PRO A 236 12.27 3.17 24.23
CA PRO A 236 11.98 2.22 25.31
C PRO A 236 10.71 1.41 25.05
N LEU A 237 10.79 0.10 25.23
CA LEU A 237 9.64 -0.80 25.10
C LEU A 237 8.72 -0.67 26.33
N PRO A 238 7.40 -0.87 26.17
CA PRO A 238 6.52 -1.03 27.33
C PRO A 238 6.97 -2.27 28.14
N PRO A 239 6.90 -2.22 29.47
CA PRO A 239 7.21 -3.37 30.31
C PRO A 239 6.29 -4.55 29.95
N ALA A 240 6.84 -5.77 29.96
CA ALA A 240 6.18 -6.99 29.49
C ALA A 240 4.84 -7.29 30.20
N GLU A 241 4.64 -6.78 31.41
CA GLU A 241 3.47 -7.05 32.25
C GLU A 241 2.18 -6.35 31.77
N GLU A 242 2.26 -5.18 31.12
CA GLU A 242 1.06 -4.49 30.60
C GLU A 242 0.49 -5.14 29.32
N SER A 243 1.30 -5.94 28.63
CA SER A 243 0.91 -6.60 27.37
C SER A 243 -0.06 -7.77 27.56
N ALA A 244 -0.12 -8.34 28.77
CA ALA A 244 -1.04 -9.42 29.11
C ALA A 244 -2.47 -8.91 29.45
N GLY A 245 -2.61 -7.66 29.90
CA GLY A 245 -3.88 -7.10 30.39
C GLY A 245 -4.75 -6.44 29.31
N ALA A 246 -4.20 -6.04 28.17
CA ALA A 246 -4.91 -5.27 27.15
C ALA A 246 -5.93 -6.09 26.32
N ARG A 247 -5.94 -7.43 26.44
CA ARG A 247 -6.95 -8.30 25.80
C ARG A 247 -8.24 -8.46 26.62
N GLY A 248 -8.32 -7.91 27.84
CA GLY A 248 -9.41 -8.17 28.78
C GLY A 248 -10.42 -7.04 29.02
N ARG A 249 -10.24 -5.84 28.44
CA ARG A 249 -11.13 -4.69 28.68
C ARG A 249 -11.80 -4.16 27.41
N GLU A 250 -12.68 -4.98 26.83
CA GLU A 250 -13.95 -4.53 26.23
C GLU A 250 -14.85 -5.75 26.02
N PRO A 251 -16.03 -5.81 26.67
CA PRO A 251 -17.21 -5.27 25.99
C PRO A 251 -18.31 -4.77 26.94
N LEU A 252 -18.24 -3.51 27.39
CA LEU A 252 -19.41 -2.84 28.00
C LEU A 252 -19.92 -1.64 27.19
N ARG A 253 -19.10 -1.06 26.29
CA ARG A 253 -19.55 0.00 25.38
C ARG A 253 -20.35 -0.49 24.17
N ARG A 254 -20.29 -1.78 23.84
CA ARG A 254 -20.99 -2.36 22.67
C ARG A 254 -22.49 -2.62 22.93
N ARG A 255 -22.94 -2.71 24.19
CA ARG A 255 -24.36 -2.92 24.52
C ARG A 255 -25.19 -1.63 24.58
N LEU A 256 -24.57 -0.46 24.80
CA LEU A 256 -25.34 0.80 24.85
C LEU A 256 -25.65 1.38 23.45
N ARG A 257 -24.83 1.09 22.42
CA ARG A 257 -25.06 1.60 21.06
C ARG A 257 -26.09 0.82 20.25
N GLN A 258 -26.44 -0.41 20.64
CA GLN A 258 -27.46 -1.20 19.95
C GLN A 258 -28.90 -0.79 20.30
N ARG A 259 -29.11 0.12 21.28
CA ARG A 259 -30.46 0.60 21.64
C ARG A 259 -30.89 1.89 20.91
N PHE A 260 -30.00 2.55 20.19
CA PHE A 260 -30.28 3.80 19.47
C PHE A 260 -30.16 3.70 17.94
N ALA A 261 -29.85 2.52 17.39
CA ALA A 261 -29.81 2.30 15.95
C ALA A 261 -31.18 1.82 15.43
N ARG A 262 -32.19 2.69 15.53
CA ARG A 262 -33.43 2.54 14.75
C ARG A 262 -34.11 3.89 14.56
N ASP A 263 -33.50 4.74 13.73
CA ASP A 263 -34.20 5.84 13.06
C ASP A 263 -33.80 5.84 11.57
N PRO A 264 -34.75 5.67 10.63
CA PRO A 264 -34.43 5.59 9.19
C PRO A 264 -34.16 6.94 8.50
N HIS A 265 -34.09 8.06 9.22
CA HIS A 265 -34.09 9.40 8.59
C HIS A 265 -32.73 10.07 8.38
N ALA A 266 -31.61 9.50 8.86
CA ALA A 266 -30.30 10.15 8.77
C ALA A 266 -29.64 10.16 7.37
N ALA A 267 -30.20 9.45 6.38
CA ALA A 267 -29.67 9.45 5.01
C ALA A 267 -30.27 10.55 4.11
N ALA A 268 -31.36 11.19 4.53
CA ALA A 268 -32.01 12.26 3.75
C ALA A 268 -31.44 13.65 4.03
N ASP A 269 -30.90 13.88 5.24
CA ASP A 269 -30.38 15.19 5.65
C ASP A 269 -28.93 15.46 5.19
N GLU A 270 -28.13 14.43 4.90
CA GLU A 270 -26.74 14.63 4.45
C GLU A 270 -26.63 15.04 2.97
N HIS A 271 -27.61 14.71 2.12
CA HIS A 271 -27.67 15.24 0.74
C HIS A 271 -28.07 16.72 0.70
N ALA A 272 -28.93 17.17 1.63
CA ALA A 272 -29.33 18.58 1.73
C ALA A 272 -28.17 19.47 2.21
N ALA A 273 -27.34 18.98 3.14
CA ALA A 273 -26.17 19.71 3.62
C ALA A 273 -25.03 19.80 2.58
N GLU A 274 -24.91 18.80 1.69
CA GLU A 274 -23.95 18.84 0.58
C GLU A 274 -24.40 19.78 -0.57
N GLU A 275 -25.71 19.96 -0.79
CA GLU A 275 -26.24 20.96 -1.74
C GLU A 275 -26.13 22.41 -1.21
N GLU A 276 -26.31 22.65 0.09
CA GLU A 276 -26.12 23.97 0.69
C GLU A 276 -24.65 24.41 0.65
N ALA A 277 -23.70 23.50 0.94
CA ALA A 277 -22.27 23.81 0.86
C ALA A 277 -21.80 24.10 -0.57
N GLN A 278 -22.38 23.43 -1.58
CA GLN A 278 -22.08 23.72 -2.99
C GLN A 278 -22.73 25.03 -3.48
N SER A 279 -23.93 25.37 -2.98
CA SER A 279 -24.63 26.62 -3.28
C SER A 279 -23.95 27.84 -2.64
N GLU A 280 -23.44 27.71 -1.41
CA GLU A 280 -22.64 28.74 -0.74
C GLU A 280 -21.25 28.92 -1.37
N GLU A 281 -20.63 27.90 -1.97
CA GLU A 281 -19.33 28.05 -2.65
C GLU A 281 -19.46 28.61 -4.09
N MET A 282 -20.63 28.44 -4.73
CA MET A 282 -20.95 29.07 -6.02
C MET A 282 -21.15 30.58 -5.93
N HIS A 283 -21.80 31.06 -4.86
CA HIS A 283 -22.11 32.47 -4.67
C HIS A 283 -20.90 33.43 -4.62
N PRO A 284 -19.77 33.13 -3.93
CA PRO A 284 -18.60 33.99 -3.90
C PRO A 284 -17.83 33.96 -5.24
N ARG A 285 -17.89 32.87 -6.00
CA ARG A 285 -17.28 32.79 -7.34
C ARG A 285 -18.08 33.57 -8.38
N ALA A 286 -19.41 33.54 -8.30
CA ALA A 286 -20.28 34.35 -9.16
C ALA A 286 -20.12 35.86 -8.87
N ARG A 287 -19.96 36.26 -7.60
CA ARG A 287 -19.72 37.66 -7.20
C ARG A 287 -18.38 38.19 -7.73
N ARG A 288 -17.30 37.42 -7.60
CA ARG A 288 -15.96 37.79 -8.13
C ARG A 288 -15.92 37.88 -9.66
N ARG A 289 -16.78 37.15 -10.37
CA ARG A 289 -16.90 37.25 -11.84
C ARG A 289 -17.67 38.50 -12.30
N ARG A 290 -18.61 39.00 -11.49
CA ARG A 290 -19.33 40.26 -11.80
C ARG A 290 -18.45 41.48 -11.55
N GLU A 291 -17.68 41.51 -10.47
CA GLU A 291 -16.73 42.61 -10.18
C GLU A 291 -15.67 42.74 -11.28
N ARG A 292 -15.09 41.63 -11.76
CA ARG A 292 -14.13 41.66 -12.87
C ARG A 292 -14.70 42.06 -14.24
N ARG A 293 -16.02 42.04 -14.42
CA ARG A 293 -16.67 42.51 -15.66
C ARG A 293 -17.03 44.00 -15.61
N ALA A 294 -17.15 44.59 -14.41
CA ALA A 294 -17.41 46.02 -14.24
C ALA A 294 -16.17 46.88 -14.52
N ASP A 295 -14.97 46.32 -14.30
CA ASP A 295 -13.69 47.03 -14.48
C ASP A 295 -13.15 47.01 -15.93
N VAL A 296 -13.89 46.47 -16.90
CA VAL A 296 -13.40 46.21 -18.28
C VAL A 296 -14.23 46.93 -19.36
N LEU A 297 -15.04 47.93 -19.00
CA LEU A 297 -15.71 48.78 -19.97
C LEU A 297 -15.36 50.25 -19.71
N PRO A 298 -14.71 50.96 -20.66
CA PRO A 298 -14.53 52.42 -20.62
C PRO A 298 -15.85 53.15 -20.88
#